data_AF-A0A2N2G525-F1
#
_entry.id   AF-A0A2N2G525-F1
#
_cell.length_a   1.000
_cell.length_b   1.000
_cell.length_c   1.000
_cell.angle_alpha   90.00
_cell.angle_beta   90.00
_cell.angle_gamma   90.00
#
_symmetry.space_group_name_H-M   'P 1'
#
loop_
_entity.id
_entity.type
_entity.pdbx_description
1 polymer ?
#
loop_
_entity_poly.entity_id
_entity_poly.type
_entity_poly.pdbx_seq_one_letter_code
_entity_poly.pdbx_strand_id
1 'polypeptide(L)'
;MKIVKLLAVGLLSVSLANAQDVMQKSMSMMEEGMTQIQQGFLNNNVKLIENGAKLVNDGNALFSKKELIAQYLPAEKKHLANHASNVSKRIALDVNVLSLNLEEKAYIKASNAYSDILNACSSCHAIVRNW
;
A
#
# COMPACT_ATOMS: atom_id res chain seq x y z
N MET A 1 -16.45 12.80 45.86
CA MET A 1 -17.34 11.61 45.92
C MET A 1 -18.63 12.00 45.22
N LYS A 2 -19.07 11.46 44.08
CA LYS A 2 -19.01 10.10 43.55
C LYS A 2 -19.24 10.19 42.04
N ILE A 3 -18.32 9.59 41.30
CA ILE A 3 -18.24 9.48 39.83
C ILE A 3 -19.24 8.40 39.38
N VAL A 4 -20.55 8.62 39.50
CA VAL A 4 -21.54 7.51 39.35
C VAL A 4 -22.66 7.86 38.39
N LYS A 5 -22.37 8.46 37.22
CA LYS A 5 -23.34 8.55 36.10
C LYS A 5 -22.72 8.48 34.70
N LEU A 6 -21.60 7.76 34.55
CA LEU A 6 -21.05 7.45 33.23
C LEU A 6 -20.62 5.99 33.24
N LEU A 7 -21.47 5.10 32.75
CA LEU A 7 -21.11 3.75 32.27
C LEU A 7 -22.40 3.03 31.83
N ALA A 8 -22.85 3.36 30.62
CA ALA A 8 -23.71 2.50 29.82
C ALA A 8 -23.51 2.85 28.33
N VAL A 9 -22.24 2.95 27.89
CA VAL A 9 -21.94 2.74 26.47
C VAL A 9 -21.81 1.25 26.34
N GLY A 10 -22.91 0.61 25.93
CA GLY A 10 -22.91 -0.79 25.53
C GLY A 10 -21.84 -0.97 24.47
N LEU A 11 -20.81 -1.72 24.82
CA LEU A 11 -19.86 -2.29 23.89
C LEU A 11 -20.68 -3.04 22.84
N LEU A 12 -20.79 -2.46 21.65
CA LEU A 12 -21.06 -3.21 20.43
C LEU A 12 -19.81 -4.07 20.18
N SER A 13 -19.70 -5.15 20.94
CA SER A 13 -18.85 -6.29 20.64
C SER A 13 -19.45 -7.05 19.45
N VAL A 14 -19.31 -6.45 18.28
CA VAL A 14 -19.36 -7.20 17.03
C VAL A 14 -17.96 -7.76 16.83
N SER A 15 -17.73 -8.91 17.44
CA SER A 15 -16.60 -9.79 17.20
C SER A 15 -16.72 -10.37 15.78
N LEU A 16 -16.48 -9.57 14.75
CA LEU A 16 -16.22 -10.08 13.41
C LEU A 16 -14.74 -10.44 13.34
N ALA A 17 -14.40 -11.59 13.91
CA ALA A 17 -13.25 -12.35 13.46
C ALA A 17 -13.52 -12.76 12.01
N ASN A 18 -13.10 -11.94 11.05
CA ASN A 18 -12.99 -12.32 9.66
C ASN A 18 -11.54 -12.10 9.25
N ALA A 19 -10.92 -13.10 8.64
CA ALA A 19 -9.61 -12.98 8.02
C ALA A 19 -9.52 -11.65 7.27
N GLN A 20 -8.51 -10.84 7.60
CA GLN A 20 -8.36 -9.51 7.01
C GLN A 20 -8.41 -9.64 5.50
N ASP A 21 -9.40 -8.98 4.89
CA ASP A 21 -9.62 -8.97 3.45
C ASP A 21 -8.27 -8.74 2.73
N VAL A 22 -7.89 -9.65 1.83
CA VAL A 22 -6.54 -9.67 1.24
C VAL A 22 -6.21 -8.35 0.54
N MET A 23 -7.21 -7.74 -0.11
CA MET A 23 -7.06 -6.43 -0.74
C MET A 23 -6.86 -5.34 0.31
N GLN A 24 -7.63 -5.30 1.39
CA GLN A 24 -7.42 -4.34 2.47
C GLN A 24 -6.05 -4.49 3.14
N LYS A 25 -5.63 -5.73 3.42
CA LYS A 25 -4.31 -6.01 3.98
C LYS A 25 -3.19 -5.56 3.05
N SER A 26 -3.30 -5.87 1.76
CA SER A 26 -2.36 -5.43 0.73
C SER A 26 -2.22 -3.91 0.69
N MET A 27 -3.35 -3.20 0.62
CA MET A 27 -3.35 -1.73 0.53
C MET A 27 -2.81 -1.08 1.81
N SER A 28 -3.17 -1.59 2.98
CA SER A 28 -2.67 -1.09 4.27
C SER A 28 -1.15 -1.27 4.41
N MET A 29 -0.61 -2.43 4.00
CA MET A 29 0.84 -2.65 4.00
C MET A 29 1.56 -1.70 3.04
N MET A 30 0.99 -1.47 1.84
CA MET A 30 1.57 -0.52 0.89
C MET A 30 1.51 0.92 1.41
N GLU A 31 0.41 1.34 2.03
CA GLU A 31 0.28 2.67 2.66
C GLU A 31 1.31 2.87 3.78
N GLU A 32 1.46 1.89 4.67
CA GLU A 32 2.47 1.92 5.72
C GLU A 32 3.88 2.00 5.11
N GLY A 33 4.16 1.19 4.09
CA GLY A 33 5.43 1.19 3.38
C GLY A 33 5.75 2.53 2.73
N MET A 34 4.79 3.15 2.04
CA MET A 34 4.94 4.48 1.44
C MET A 34 5.23 5.55 2.50
N THR A 35 4.53 5.48 3.64
CA THR A 35 4.74 6.39 4.76
C THR A 35 6.16 6.26 5.32
N GLN A 36 6.64 5.03 5.52
CA GLN A 36 8.01 4.77 5.99
C GLN A 36 9.06 5.27 4.98
N ILE A 37 8.86 5.03 3.68
CA ILE A 37 9.79 5.54 2.65
C ILE A 37 9.87 7.08 2.72
N GLN A 38 8.72 7.76 2.76
CA GLN A 38 8.68 9.22 2.85
C GLN A 38 9.37 9.74 4.11
N GLN A 39 9.04 9.17 5.28
CA GLN A 39 9.70 9.54 6.53
C GLN A 39 11.21 9.25 6.49
N GLY A 40 11.62 8.17 5.83
CA GLY A 40 13.01 7.80 5.64
C GLY A 40 13.79 8.86 4.86
N PHE A 41 13.24 9.33 3.73
CA PHE A 41 13.84 10.43 2.98
C PHE A 41 13.89 11.75 3.78
N LEU A 42 12.79 12.12 4.47
CA LEU A 42 12.72 13.36 5.23
C LEU A 42 13.69 13.40 6.43
N ASN A 43 14.04 12.24 6.99
CA ASN A 43 14.87 12.13 8.19
C ASN A 43 16.26 11.52 7.90
N ASN A 44 16.65 11.39 6.64
CA ASN A 44 17.92 10.75 6.22
C ASN A 44 18.11 9.34 6.81
N ASN A 45 17.03 8.58 6.96
CA ASN A 45 17.03 7.25 7.56
C ASN A 45 16.87 6.16 6.49
N VAL A 46 18.00 5.69 5.95
CA VAL A 46 18.04 4.64 4.91
C VAL A 46 17.33 3.37 5.36
N LYS A 47 17.47 2.98 6.63
CA LYS A 47 16.85 1.74 7.13
C LYS A 47 15.33 1.81 7.09
N LEU A 48 14.76 2.98 7.38
CA LEU A 48 13.33 3.20 7.29
C LEU A 48 12.84 3.14 5.83
N ILE A 49 13.65 3.63 4.88
CA ILE A 49 13.35 3.49 3.45
C ILE A 49 13.35 2.01 3.03
N GLU A 50 14.35 1.23 3.43
CA GLU A 50 14.43 -0.21 3.13
C GLU A 50 13.23 -0.98 3.71
N ASN A 51 12.86 -0.70 4.96
CA ASN A 51 11.72 -1.34 5.62
C ASN A 51 10.42 -0.98 4.89
N GLY A 52 10.24 0.29 4.52
CA GLY A 52 9.08 0.73 3.76
C GLY A 52 9.00 0.10 2.37
N ALA A 53 10.13 0.02 1.65
CA ALA A 53 10.23 -0.65 0.36
C ALA A 53 9.81 -2.13 0.44
N LYS A 54 10.23 -2.82 1.50
CA LYS A 54 9.83 -4.20 1.77
C LYS A 54 8.32 -4.31 1.98
N LEU A 55 7.72 -3.43 2.80
CA LEU A 55 6.28 -3.42 3.03
C LEU A 55 5.48 -3.15 1.75
N VAL A 56 5.93 -2.22 0.91
CA VAL A 56 5.30 -1.98 -0.40
C VAL A 56 5.37 -3.23 -1.26
N ASN A 57 6.54 -3.87 -1.37
CA ASN A 57 6.70 -5.06 -2.20
C ASN A 57 5.86 -6.25 -1.69
N ASP A 58 5.89 -6.51 -0.40
CA ASP A 58 5.12 -7.60 0.23
C ASP A 58 3.62 -7.34 0.09
N GLY A 59 3.17 -6.11 0.36
CA GLY A 59 1.78 -5.68 0.20
C GLY A 59 1.32 -5.83 -1.25
N ASN A 60 2.11 -5.36 -2.20
CA ASN A 60 1.83 -5.48 -3.63
C ASN A 60 1.71 -6.95 -4.08
N ALA A 61 2.60 -7.83 -3.59
CA ALA A 61 2.58 -9.25 -3.93
C ALA A 61 1.27 -9.96 -3.54
N LEU A 62 0.65 -9.55 -2.41
CA LEU A 62 -0.63 -10.11 -1.94
C LEU A 62 -1.79 -9.86 -2.91
N PHE A 63 -1.75 -8.78 -3.69
CA PHE A 63 -2.86 -8.35 -4.57
C PHE A 63 -2.39 -8.02 -5.99
N SER A 64 -1.57 -8.90 -6.57
CA SER A 64 -0.91 -8.70 -7.88
C SER A 64 -1.54 -9.49 -9.03
N LYS A 65 -2.17 -10.62 -8.74
CA LYS A 65 -2.73 -11.55 -9.74
C LYS A 65 -4.04 -11.02 -10.30
N LYS A 66 -4.13 -10.94 -11.62
CA LYS A 66 -5.33 -10.47 -12.34
C LYS A 66 -6.60 -11.19 -11.89
N GLU A 67 -6.54 -12.50 -11.75
CA GLU A 67 -7.68 -13.35 -11.39
C GLU A 67 -8.19 -13.03 -9.99
N LEU A 68 -7.28 -12.73 -9.06
CA LEU A 68 -7.61 -12.28 -7.72
C LEU A 68 -8.23 -10.88 -7.79
N ILE A 69 -7.56 -9.93 -8.44
CA ILE A 69 -8.03 -8.55 -8.57
C ILE A 69 -9.44 -8.49 -9.15
N ALA A 70 -9.73 -9.28 -10.19
CA ALA A 70 -11.04 -9.32 -10.84
C ALA A 70 -12.19 -9.76 -9.92
N GLN A 71 -11.90 -10.47 -8.82
CA GLN A 71 -12.89 -10.88 -7.82
C GLN A 71 -13.34 -9.71 -6.93
N TYR A 72 -12.48 -8.70 -6.76
CA TYR A 72 -12.74 -7.53 -5.93
C TYR A 72 -13.31 -6.35 -6.72
N LEU A 73 -13.28 -6.42 -8.05
CA LEU A 73 -13.83 -5.37 -8.90
C LEU A 73 -15.34 -5.57 -9.11
N PRO A 74 -16.13 -4.47 -9.10
CA PRO A 74 -17.50 -4.47 -9.57
C PRO A 74 -17.63 -5.04 -10.99
N ALA A 75 -18.80 -5.60 -11.31
CA ALA A 75 -19.03 -6.30 -12.58
C ALA A 75 -18.66 -5.46 -13.80
N GLU A 76 -19.03 -4.18 -13.79
CA GLU A 76 -18.77 -3.19 -14.83
C GLU A 76 -17.30 -2.78 -14.94
N LYS A 77 -16.49 -3.03 -13.89
CA LYS A 77 -15.07 -2.68 -13.83
C LYS A 77 -14.12 -3.87 -13.98
N LYS A 78 -14.61 -5.10 -14.12
CA LYS A 78 -13.74 -6.31 -14.25
C LYS A 78 -12.70 -6.22 -15.36
N HIS A 79 -13.00 -5.51 -16.44
CA HIS A 79 -12.07 -5.28 -17.55
C HIS A 79 -10.81 -4.50 -17.12
N LEU A 80 -10.87 -3.72 -16.03
CA LEU A 80 -9.74 -2.98 -15.46
C LEU A 80 -8.77 -3.85 -14.65
N ALA A 81 -9.09 -5.13 -14.39
CA ALA A 81 -8.18 -6.04 -13.67
C ALA A 81 -6.80 -6.16 -14.36
N ASN A 82 -6.77 -6.09 -15.70
CA ASN A 82 -5.53 -6.04 -16.47
C ASN A 82 -4.69 -4.80 -16.13
N HIS A 83 -5.34 -3.63 -16.07
CA HIS A 83 -4.68 -2.37 -15.74
C HIS A 83 -4.08 -2.43 -14.34
N ALA A 84 -4.87 -2.82 -13.34
CA ALA A 84 -4.41 -2.96 -11.96
C ALA A 84 -3.26 -3.98 -11.81
N SER A 85 -3.32 -5.13 -12.50
CA SER A 85 -2.22 -6.10 -12.50
C SER A 85 -0.95 -5.55 -13.16
N ASN A 86 -1.07 -4.75 -14.21
CA ASN A 86 0.09 -4.10 -14.83
C ASN A 86 0.68 -3.01 -13.94
N VAL A 87 -0.15 -2.25 -13.22
CA VAL A 87 0.32 -1.31 -12.20
C VAL A 87 1.07 -2.05 -11.10
N SER A 88 0.56 -3.20 -10.63
CA SER A 88 1.25 -4.02 -9.64
C SER A 88 2.65 -4.44 -10.09
N LYS A 89 2.82 -4.84 -11.36
CA LYS A 89 4.14 -5.13 -11.94
C LYS A 89 5.04 -3.90 -11.97
N ARG A 90 4.48 -2.74 -12.30
CA ARG A 90 5.22 -1.47 -12.33
C ARG A 90 5.72 -1.09 -10.93
N ILE A 91 4.86 -1.19 -9.92
CA ILE A 91 5.24 -0.96 -8.52
C ILE A 91 6.40 -1.88 -8.10
N ALA A 92 6.34 -3.18 -8.43
CA ALA A 92 7.42 -4.10 -8.10
C ALA A 92 8.76 -3.71 -8.77
N LEU A 93 8.71 -3.26 -10.03
CA LEU A 93 9.88 -2.75 -10.74
C LEU A 93 10.43 -1.49 -10.07
N ASP A 94 9.58 -0.51 -9.77
CA ASP A 94 10.00 0.77 -9.19
C ASP A 94 10.55 0.60 -7.76
N VAL A 95 10.02 -0.36 -6.98
CA VAL A 95 10.61 -0.75 -5.69
C VAL A 95 12.02 -1.32 -5.88
N ASN A 96 12.23 -2.18 -6.87
CA ASN A 96 13.56 -2.71 -7.18
C ASN A 96 14.53 -1.59 -7.60
N VAL A 97 14.08 -0.64 -8.44
CA VAL A 97 14.88 0.53 -8.82
C VAL A 97 15.21 1.40 -7.61
N LEU A 98 14.27 1.59 -6.68
CA LEU A 98 14.49 2.30 -5.43
C LEU A 98 15.58 1.60 -4.60
N SER A 99 15.48 0.28 -4.39
CA SER A 99 16.48 -0.49 -3.64
C SER A 99 17.87 -0.42 -4.26
N LEU A 100 18.00 -0.62 -5.58
CA LEU A 100 19.29 -0.53 -6.28
C LEU A 100 19.92 0.87 -6.15
N ASN A 101 19.12 1.93 -6.26
CA ASN A 101 19.65 3.28 -6.09
C ASN A 101 20.04 3.60 -4.64
N LEU A 102 19.41 2.97 -3.64
CA LEU A 102 19.84 3.09 -2.24
C LEU A 102 21.18 2.39 -2.00
N GLU A 103 21.37 1.18 -2.56
CA GLU A 103 22.64 0.44 -2.49
C GLU A 103 23.80 1.25 -3.07
N GLU A 104 23.56 1.92 -4.21
CA GLU A 104 24.52 2.82 -4.88
C GLU A 104 24.63 4.21 -4.22
N LYS A 105 23.94 4.46 -3.10
CA LYS A 105 23.86 5.77 -2.42
C LYS A 105 23.41 6.91 -3.34
N ALA A 106 22.70 6.59 -4.43
CA ALA A 106 22.16 7.53 -5.39
C ALA A 106 20.80 8.06 -4.91
N TYR A 107 20.78 8.76 -3.77
CA TYR A 107 19.55 9.09 -3.04
C TYR A 107 18.53 9.92 -3.84
N ILE A 108 18.97 10.82 -4.72
CA ILE A 108 18.07 11.56 -5.63
C ILE A 108 17.39 10.62 -6.63
N LYS A 109 18.10 9.61 -7.14
CA LYS A 109 17.49 8.61 -8.03
C LYS A 109 16.56 7.68 -7.25
N ALA A 110 16.92 7.32 -6.03
CA ALA A 110 16.04 6.55 -5.14
C ALA A 110 14.74 7.32 -4.83
N SER A 111 14.81 8.63 -4.59
CA SER A 111 13.61 9.46 -4.37
C SER A 111 12.75 9.58 -5.63
N ASN A 112 13.36 9.62 -6.82
CA ASN A 112 12.61 9.59 -8.08
C ASN A 112 11.87 8.27 -8.25
N ALA A 113 12.50 7.14 -7.94
CA ALA A 113 11.85 5.83 -7.96
C ALA A 113 10.69 5.75 -6.95
N TYR A 114 10.82 6.36 -5.76
CA TYR A 114 9.70 6.53 -4.83
C TYR A 114 8.54 7.31 -5.44
N SER A 115 8.82 8.41 -6.13
CA SER A 115 7.78 9.16 -6.86
C SER A 115 7.12 8.34 -7.96
N ASP A 116 7.85 7.47 -8.64
CA ASP A 116 7.29 6.56 -9.65
C ASP A 116 6.31 5.55 -9.03
N ILE A 117 6.63 5.01 -7.84
CA ILE A 117 5.70 4.16 -7.07
C ILE A 117 4.42 4.95 -6.73
N LEU A 118 4.56 6.17 -6.20
CA LEU A 118 3.42 7.02 -5.85
C LEU A 118 2.55 7.35 -7.07
N ASN A 119 3.17 7.62 -8.21
CA ASN A 119 2.47 7.88 -9.47
C ASN A 119 1.71 6.64 -9.95
N ALA A 120 2.31 5.45 -9.84
CA ALA A 120 1.66 4.20 -10.19
C ALA A 120 0.42 3.93 -9.31
N CYS A 121 0.53 4.13 -7.99
CA CYS A 121 -0.59 4.06 -7.05
C CYS A 121 -1.70 5.06 -7.42
N SER A 122 -1.33 6.31 -7.66
CA SER A 122 -2.27 7.38 -7.98
C SER A 122 -3.00 7.14 -9.30
N SER A 123 -2.29 6.67 -10.33
CA SER A 123 -2.87 6.32 -11.63
C SER A 123 -3.90 5.20 -11.51
N CYS A 124 -3.58 4.13 -10.77
CA CYS A 124 -4.51 3.04 -10.53
C CYS A 124 -5.75 3.52 -9.77
N HIS A 125 -5.58 4.36 -8.74
CA HIS A 125 -6.71 4.91 -8.00
C HIS A 125 -7.60 5.80 -8.86
N ALA A 126 -7.04 6.68 -9.68
CA ALA A 126 -7.81 7.50 -10.62
C ALA A 126 -8.64 6.63 -11.58
N ILE A 127 -8.03 5.60 -12.17
CA ILE A 127 -8.67 4.77 -13.20
C ILE A 127 -9.66 3.75 -12.61
N VAL A 128 -9.26 3.05 -11.53
CA VAL A 128 -10.05 1.95 -10.96
C VAL A 128 -11.07 2.46 -9.96
N ARG A 129 -10.71 3.46 -9.14
CA ARG A 129 -11.58 3.99 -8.08
C ARG A 129 -12.34 5.25 -8.49
N ASN A 130 -12.07 5.82 -9.66
CA ASN A 130 -12.60 7.12 -10.09
C ASN A 130 -12.24 8.23 -9.09
N TRP A 131 -11.00 8.23 -8.60
CA TRP A 131 -10.49 9.32 -7.77
C TRP A 131 -10.40 10.63 -8.57
#